data_AF-A0A7S7TNE3-F1
#
_entry.id   AF-A0A7S7TNE3-F1
#
_cell.length_a   1.000
_cell.length_b   1.000
_cell.length_c   1.000
_cell.angle_alpha   90.00
_cell.angle_beta   90.00
_cell.angle_gamma   90.00
#
_symmetry.space_group_name_H-M   'P 1'
#
loop_
_entity.id
_entity.type
_entity.pdbx_description
1 polymer ?
#
loop_
_entity_poly.entity_id
_entity_poly.type
_entity_poly.pdbx_seq_one_letter_code
_entity_poly.pdbx_strand_id
1 'polypeptide(L)'
;MTRRGRATATILATALLCAAFAARECAAAPADEIIARGKALTIAGDCASCHTADPAKPFAGGKRIDTPFGAVFSPNLTPDRDTGIGGWSDVDFVRALRTGVSPTGARYYPAFPYPNFTKLIRDDILAIRAYLATLGPVSNQAPPPELRWPLNYRGLMRAWNALFLTPGIIQPDQGKSAEWNRGRYLVEGLAHCGACHTPKNIFGADKRDQAFGGNVVQGMFAPRLDGAARSGLKSWSVDDIVEYLQSGRNARSHAGPLMSEVVLNSTSKMSDADVRAIAVYLKSLPAGAPEPAVTTPSPEQMSDGERIYRGACVACHELDGSSAPRIYPPLPGNANLQSADPASTLRIILDGAQSMTTPRAPNTGSMPAYPKLTDQEIADVTTYIRNAWGNAAPAVTADEVAKARKENSKTR
;
A
#
# COMPACT_ATOMS: atom_id res chain seq x y z
N MET A 1 -44.72 16.20 -71.40
CA MET A 1 -45.23 16.79 -70.14
C MET A 1 -45.69 15.62 -69.28
N THR A 2 -45.31 15.35 -68.03
CA THR A 2 -44.57 16.02 -66.95
C THR A 2 -44.28 14.90 -65.93
N ARG A 3 -43.02 14.54 -65.66
CA ARG A 3 -42.66 13.65 -64.54
C ARG A 3 -41.25 13.97 -64.05
N ARG A 4 -41.12 15.04 -63.27
CA ARG A 4 -39.97 15.28 -62.38
C ARG A 4 -40.46 16.06 -61.18
N GLY A 5 -40.26 15.50 -59.99
CA GLY A 5 -40.55 16.17 -58.72
C GLY A 5 -41.29 15.25 -57.76
N ARG A 6 -40.54 14.41 -57.02
CA ARG A 6 -40.89 13.90 -55.68
C ARG A 6 -39.87 12.95 -55.07
N ALA A 7 -38.90 12.42 -55.83
CA ALA A 7 -37.91 11.48 -55.30
C ALA A 7 -36.73 12.13 -54.52
N THR A 8 -36.54 13.45 -54.61
CA THR A 8 -35.39 14.15 -53.99
C THR A 8 -35.64 14.62 -52.55
N ALA A 9 -36.88 14.61 -52.06
CA ALA A 9 -37.20 15.11 -50.72
C ALA A 9 -36.97 14.07 -49.60
N THR A 10 -37.10 12.78 -49.90
CA THR A 10 -37.03 11.71 -48.87
C THR A 10 -35.60 11.25 -48.57
N ILE A 11 -34.66 11.44 -49.51
CA ILE A 11 -33.24 11.05 -49.34
C ILE A 11 -32.48 12.08 -48.48
N LEU A 12 -32.86 13.37 -48.50
CA LEU A 12 -32.24 14.37 -47.63
C LEU A 12 -32.61 14.20 -46.15
N ALA A 13 -33.83 13.75 -45.84
CA ALA A 13 -34.28 13.60 -44.46
C ALA A 13 -33.63 12.42 -43.71
N THR A 14 -33.24 11.36 -44.43
CA THR A 14 -32.55 10.19 -43.85
C THR A 14 -31.04 10.40 -43.72
N ALA A 15 -30.41 11.17 -44.62
CA ALA A 15 -29.00 11.55 -44.48
C ALA A 15 -28.76 12.52 -43.30
N LEU A 16 -29.72 13.38 -42.98
CA LEU A 16 -29.66 14.29 -41.82
C LEU A 16 -29.86 13.59 -40.47
N LEU A 17 -30.60 12.47 -40.41
CA LEU A 17 -30.73 11.67 -39.18
C LEU A 17 -29.53 10.75 -38.90
N CYS A 18 -28.81 10.28 -39.93
CA CYS A 18 -27.58 9.50 -39.73
C CYS A 18 -26.37 10.37 -39.34
N ALA A 19 -26.36 11.67 -39.68
CA ALA A 19 -25.31 12.59 -39.25
C ALA A 19 -25.43 12.99 -37.76
N ALA A 20 -26.63 12.94 -37.18
CA ALA A 20 -26.86 13.30 -35.77
C ALA A 20 -26.38 12.23 -34.78
N PHE A 21 -26.17 10.98 -35.22
CA PHE A 21 -25.61 9.90 -34.38
C PHE A 21 -24.10 9.70 -34.53
N ALA A 22 -23.47 10.33 -35.54
CA ALA A 22 -22.03 10.18 -35.81
C ALA A 22 -21.16 11.30 -35.19
N ALA A 23 -21.78 12.34 -34.61
CA ALA A 23 -21.10 13.41 -33.90
C ALA A 23 -21.42 13.38 -32.39
N ARG A 24 -21.15 12.24 -31.74
CA ARG A 24 -20.58 12.36 -30.40
C ARG A 24 -19.11 12.70 -30.63
N GLU A 25 -18.81 14.00 -30.76
CA GLU A 25 -17.48 14.46 -30.40
C GLU A 25 -17.14 13.80 -29.07
N CYS A 26 -16.01 13.10 -29.01
CA CYS A 26 -15.40 12.72 -27.75
C CYS A 26 -15.00 14.04 -27.07
N ALA A 27 -15.96 14.72 -26.46
CA ALA A 27 -15.75 15.98 -25.79
C ALA A 27 -14.65 15.73 -24.75
N ALA A 28 -13.53 16.44 -24.88
CA ALA A 28 -12.49 16.40 -23.88
C ALA A 28 -13.12 16.75 -22.53
N ALA A 29 -12.84 15.94 -21.51
CA ALA A 29 -13.37 16.18 -20.17
C ALA A 29 -13.01 17.62 -19.74
N PRO A 30 -13.94 18.35 -19.09
CA PRO A 30 -13.65 19.69 -18.57
C PRO A 30 -12.40 19.69 -17.69
N ALA A 31 -11.65 20.79 -17.69
CA ALA A 31 -10.40 20.90 -16.91
C ALA A 31 -10.60 20.56 -15.41
N ASP A 32 -11.75 20.96 -14.84
CA ASP A 32 -12.10 20.66 -13.45
C ASP A 32 -12.28 19.16 -13.19
N GLU A 33 -12.82 18.41 -14.15
CA GLU A 33 -12.98 16.94 -14.04
C GLU A 33 -11.61 16.25 -14.07
N ILE A 34 -10.70 16.72 -14.92
CA ILE A 34 -9.31 16.22 -15.00
C ILE A 34 -8.57 16.49 -13.68
N ILE A 35 -8.70 17.70 -13.13
CA ILE A 35 -8.07 18.07 -11.85
C ILE A 35 -8.66 17.24 -10.70
N ALA A 36 -9.99 17.07 -10.66
CA ALA A 36 -10.66 16.25 -9.64
C ALA A 36 -10.21 14.78 -9.71
N ARG A 37 -10.15 14.22 -10.93
CA ARG A 37 -9.60 12.88 -11.17
C ARG A 37 -8.14 12.80 -10.72
N GLY A 38 -7.33 13.78 -11.07
CA GLY A 38 -5.93 13.90 -10.67
C GLY A 38 -5.73 13.94 -9.16
N LYS A 39 -6.60 14.67 -8.45
CA LYS A 39 -6.61 14.70 -6.98
C LYS A 39 -6.92 13.33 -6.40
N ALA A 40 -7.97 12.66 -6.91
CA ALA A 40 -8.35 11.32 -6.45
C ALA A 40 -7.23 10.30 -6.68
N LEU A 41 -6.54 10.36 -7.82
CA LEU A 41 -5.41 9.50 -8.15
C LEU A 41 -4.17 9.83 -7.29
N THR A 42 -3.88 11.10 -7.04
CA THR A 42 -2.79 11.51 -6.13
C THR A 42 -3.02 11.00 -4.70
N ILE A 43 -4.28 10.98 -4.24
CA ILE A 43 -4.69 10.36 -2.96
C ILE A 43 -4.48 8.85 -3.02
N ALA A 44 -5.05 8.17 -4.01
CA ALA A 44 -4.95 6.71 -4.15
C ALA A 44 -3.50 6.23 -4.26
N GLY A 45 -2.62 7.02 -4.91
CA GLY A 45 -1.20 6.74 -5.03
C GLY A 45 -0.37 7.00 -3.78
N ASP A 46 -1.01 7.52 -2.72
CA ASP A 46 -0.39 7.85 -1.44
C ASP A 46 0.81 8.82 -1.58
N CYS A 47 0.75 9.72 -2.57
CA CYS A 47 1.89 10.58 -2.89
C CYS A 47 2.27 11.49 -1.72
N ALA A 48 1.29 11.93 -0.94
CA ALA A 48 1.51 12.81 0.21
C ALA A 48 2.34 12.15 1.32
N SER A 49 2.19 10.84 1.55
CA SER A 49 2.93 10.11 2.60
C SER A 49 4.43 10.13 2.38
N CYS A 50 4.88 10.15 1.13
CA CYS A 50 6.30 10.25 0.81
C CYS A 50 6.73 11.70 0.57
N HIS A 51 5.92 12.50 -0.12
CA HIS A 51 6.32 13.83 -0.58
C HIS A 51 5.97 14.97 0.38
N THR A 52 5.55 14.67 1.62
CA THR A 52 5.31 15.69 2.66
C THR A 52 6.13 15.36 3.90
N ALA A 53 7.26 16.05 4.08
CA ALA A 53 8.05 15.95 5.31
C ALA A 53 7.52 16.88 6.41
N ASP A 54 7.11 18.09 6.01
CA ASP A 54 6.52 19.11 6.87
C ASP A 54 5.05 19.28 6.47
N PRO A 55 4.07 18.98 7.35
CA PRO A 55 2.65 19.18 7.08
C PRO A 55 2.27 20.61 6.68
N ALA A 56 3.05 21.61 7.07
CA ALA A 56 2.86 23.01 6.63
C ALA A 56 3.27 23.25 5.17
N LYS A 57 4.01 22.31 4.57
CA LYS A 57 4.53 22.36 3.20
C LYS A 57 4.17 21.07 2.44
N PRO A 58 2.86 20.84 2.18
CA PRO A 58 2.41 19.62 1.52
C PRO A 58 3.07 19.44 0.15
N PHE A 59 3.46 18.22 -0.18
CA PHE A 59 4.12 17.85 -1.44
C PHE A 59 5.50 18.46 -1.69
N ALA A 60 6.06 19.23 -0.74
CA ALA A 60 7.37 19.88 -0.90
C ALA A 60 8.57 18.92 -0.81
N GLY A 61 8.37 17.62 -0.59
CA GLY A 61 9.42 16.61 -0.49
C GLY A 61 10.23 16.70 0.81
N GLY A 62 11.42 16.08 0.79
CA GLY A 62 12.39 16.10 1.89
C GLY A 62 12.22 14.98 2.92
N LYS A 63 11.24 14.09 2.77
CA LYS A 63 11.02 12.99 3.74
C LYS A 63 12.15 11.96 3.56
N ARG A 64 12.82 11.63 4.67
CA ARG A 64 13.79 10.53 4.71
C ARG A 64 13.05 9.20 4.65
N ILE A 65 13.51 8.31 3.78
CA ILE A 65 13.00 6.95 3.63
C ILE A 65 14.19 6.00 3.81
N ASP A 66 14.21 5.29 4.93
CA ASP A 66 15.24 4.30 5.21
C ASP A 66 14.96 2.99 4.47
N THR A 67 16.00 2.47 3.82
CA THR A 67 15.99 1.21 3.09
C THR A 67 17.13 0.32 3.58
N PRO A 68 17.12 -0.99 3.27
CA PRO A 68 18.27 -1.86 3.55
C PRO A 68 19.58 -1.41 2.90
N PHE A 69 19.52 -0.50 1.91
CA PHE A 69 20.65 -0.03 1.11
C PHE A 69 21.18 1.35 1.53
N GLY A 70 20.56 1.97 2.55
CA GLY A 70 20.78 3.36 2.96
C GLY A 70 19.50 4.17 2.88
N ALA A 71 19.60 5.50 2.90
CA ALA A 71 18.42 6.37 2.86
C ALA A 71 18.26 7.09 1.52
N VAL A 72 17.00 7.31 1.15
CA VAL A 72 16.62 8.16 0.03
C VAL A 72 15.70 9.26 0.52
N PHE A 73 15.69 10.40 -0.17
CA PHE A 73 14.86 11.54 0.17
C PHE A 73 13.85 11.80 -0.96
N SER A 74 12.60 12.06 -0.59
CA SER A 74 11.55 12.35 -1.57
C SER A 74 11.77 13.71 -2.24
N PRO A 75 11.64 13.83 -3.57
CA PRO A 75 11.74 15.12 -4.26
C PRO A 75 10.50 15.99 -4.03
N ASN A 76 10.62 17.28 -4.32
CA ASN A 76 9.52 18.23 -4.30
C ASN A 76 8.60 18.04 -5.52
N LEU A 77 7.30 17.88 -5.30
CA LEU A 77 6.28 17.72 -6.36
C LEU A 77 5.45 18.99 -6.61
N THR A 78 5.71 20.08 -5.89
CA THR A 78 5.02 21.35 -6.11
C THR A 78 5.40 21.96 -7.47
N PRO A 79 4.61 22.91 -8.01
CA PRO A 79 4.92 23.55 -9.29
C PRO A 79 6.06 24.58 -9.20
N ASP A 80 6.84 24.57 -8.13
CA ASP A 80 8.09 25.33 -8.06
C ASP A 80 9.00 24.98 -9.25
N ARG A 81 9.57 25.99 -9.91
CA ARG A 81 10.33 25.80 -11.16
C ARG A 81 11.75 25.32 -10.93
N ASP A 82 12.34 25.67 -9.80
CA ASP A 82 13.76 25.44 -9.53
C ASP A 82 13.99 24.13 -8.79
N THR A 83 13.17 23.85 -7.79
CA THR A 83 13.29 22.68 -6.90
C THR A 83 12.19 21.65 -7.11
N GLY A 84 11.05 22.05 -7.69
CA GLY A 84 9.87 21.21 -7.93
C GLY A 84 9.74 20.68 -9.37
N ILE A 85 8.51 20.42 -9.78
CA ILE A 85 8.17 19.89 -11.12
C ILE A 85 7.65 20.96 -12.09
N GLY A 86 7.69 22.25 -11.72
CA GLY A 86 7.12 23.35 -12.51
C GLY A 86 7.73 23.52 -13.91
N GLY A 87 8.99 23.12 -14.08
CA GLY A 87 9.68 23.15 -15.37
C GLY A 87 9.54 21.87 -16.22
N TRP A 88 8.86 20.83 -15.72
CA TRP A 88 8.83 19.52 -16.39
C TRP A 88 7.81 19.51 -17.52
N SER A 89 8.18 18.93 -18.66
CA SER A 89 7.21 18.63 -19.73
C SER A 89 6.31 17.44 -19.35
N ASP A 90 5.18 17.28 -20.05
CA ASP A 90 4.32 16.09 -19.94
C ASP A 90 5.10 14.80 -20.22
N VAL A 91 5.99 14.84 -21.21
CA VAL A 91 6.83 13.70 -21.60
C VAL A 91 7.79 13.33 -20.47
N ASP A 92 8.38 14.33 -19.81
CA ASP A 92 9.28 14.10 -18.68
C ASP A 92 8.55 13.49 -17.49
N PHE A 93 7.37 14.00 -17.16
CA PHE A 93 6.57 13.49 -16.04
C PHE A 93 6.11 12.05 -16.30
N VAL A 94 5.60 11.76 -17.49
CA VAL A 94 5.22 10.40 -17.90
C VAL A 94 6.43 9.46 -17.88
N ARG A 95 7.58 9.90 -18.38
CA ARG A 95 8.82 9.12 -18.39
C ARG A 95 9.30 8.81 -16.97
N ALA A 96 9.24 9.78 -16.06
CA ALA A 96 9.59 9.60 -14.66
C ALA A 96 8.72 8.50 -14.04
N LEU A 97 7.39 8.61 -14.12
CA LEU A 97 6.48 7.64 -13.51
C LEU A 97 6.56 6.26 -14.17
N ARG A 98 6.73 6.17 -15.49
CA ARG A 98 6.71 4.87 -16.19
C ARG A 98 8.04 4.12 -16.19
N THR A 99 9.15 4.84 -16.13
CA THR A 99 10.48 4.25 -16.36
C THR A 99 11.51 4.63 -15.31
N GLY A 100 11.16 5.50 -14.37
CA GLY A 100 12.07 5.95 -13.33
C GLY A 100 13.21 6.81 -13.88
N VAL A 101 12.96 7.66 -14.87
CA VAL A 101 13.99 8.51 -15.51
C VAL A 101 13.61 9.99 -15.37
N SER A 102 14.51 10.79 -14.78
CA SER A 102 14.37 12.23 -14.61
C SER A 102 14.42 12.98 -15.96
N PRO A 103 14.02 14.27 -15.99
CA PRO A 103 14.19 15.12 -17.19
C PRO A 103 15.62 15.12 -17.72
N THR A 104 16.60 15.12 -16.82
CA THR A 104 18.05 15.10 -17.10
C THR A 104 18.61 13.72 -17.48
N GLY A 105 17.77 12.68 -17.54
CA GLY A 105 18.17 11.31 -17.92
C GLY A 105 18.75 10.47 -16.78
N ALA A 106 18.82 11.01 -15.56
CA ALA A 106 19.23 10.25 -14.38
C ALA A 106 18.14 9.26 -13.98
N ARG A 107 18.53 8.04 -13.60
CA ARG A 107 17.58 7.01 -13.14
C ARG A 107 17.30 7.16 -11.64
N TYR A 108 16.07 6.90 -11.26
CA TYR A 108 15.60 6.86 -9.87
C TYR A 108 15.80 5.47 -9.28
N TYR A 109 16.03 5.42 -7.97
CA TYR A 109 16.01 4.17 -7.22
C TYR A 109 14.57 3.65 -7.10
N PRO A 110 14.35 2.33 -7.06
CA PRO A 110 13.01 1.72 -7.05
C PRO A 110 12.23 1.95 -5.75
N ALA A 111 12.79 2.68 -4.78
CA ALA A 111 12.01 3.29 -3.70
C ALA A 111 10.95 4.27 -4.22
N PHE A 112 11.19 4.88 -5.39
CA PHE A 112 10.12 5.48 -6.19
C PHE A 112 9.40 4.33 -6.93
N PRO A 113 8.10 4.09 -6.70
CA PRO A 113 7.40 2.89 -7.19
C PRO A 113 7.04 2.96 -8.69
N TYR A 114 7.95 3.45 -9.53
CA TYR A 114 7.83 3.42 -10.99
C TYR A 114 7.65 2.00 -11.57
N PRO A 115 8.14 0.89 -10.95
CA PRO A 115 7.80 -0.46 -11.43
C PRO A 115 6.30 -0.78 -11.33
N ASN A 116 5.56 -0.11 -10.43
CA ASN A 116 4.11 -0.21 -10.34
C ASN A 116 3.43 0.84 -11.24
N PHE A 117 3.89 2.10 -11.21
CA PHE A 117 3.29 3.19 -11.99
C PHE A 117 3.41 3.03 -13.50
N THR A 118 4.32 2.19 -13.99
CA THR A 118 4.39 1.82 -15.41
C THR A 118 3.06 1.27 -15.96
N LYS A 119 2.23 0.68 -15.09
CA LYS A 119 0.91 0.12 -15.38
C LYS A 119 -0.17 1.15 -15.68
N LEU A 120 0.06 2.42 -15.36
CA LEU A 120 -0.93 3.48 -15.51
C LEU A 120 -1.09 3.93 -16.96
N ILE A 121 -2.33 4.24 -17.34
CA ILE A 121 -2.60 4.92 -18.62
C ILE A 121 -2.04 6.35 -18.58
N ARG A 122 -1.73 6.90 -19.75
CA ARG A 122 -1.11 8.22 -19.86
C ARG A 122 -2.02 9.31 -19.28
N ASP A 123 -3.31 9.22 -19.53
CA ASP A 123 -4.28 10.25 -19.13
C ASP A 123 -4.37 10.38 -17.61
N ASP A 124 -4.29 9.26 -16.88
CA ASP A 124 -4.27 9.27 -15.41
C ASP A 124 -2.98 9.90 -14.87
N ILE A 125 -1.84 9.63 -15.51
CA ILE A 125 -0.56 10.28 -15.16
C ILE A 125 -0.66 11.80 -15.39
N LEU A 126 -1.24 12.23 -16.51
CA LEU A 126 -1.41 13.65 -16.80
C LEU A 126 -2.46 14.33 -15.92
N ALA A 127 -3.50 13.61 -15.50
CA ALA A 127 -4.45 14.10 -14.52
C ALA A 127 -3.77 14.35 -13.17
N ILE A 128 -2.95 13.42 -12.69
CA ILE A 128 -2.12 13.62 -11.48
C ILE A 128 -1.27 14.90 -11.63
N ARG A 129 -0.58 15.07 -12.76
CA ARG A 129 0.22 16.27 -13.02
C ARG A 129 -0.63 17.55 -13.02
N ALA A 130 -1.80 17.51 -13.66
CA ALA A 130 -2.72 18.65 -13.70
C ALA A 130 -3.15 19.06 -12.28
N TYR A 131 -3.46 18.11 -11.41
CA TYR A 131 -3.74 18.39 -10.00
C TYR A 131 -2.52 18.98 -9.27
N LEU A 132 -1.33 18.38 -9.40
CA LEU A 132 -0.11 18.89 -8.76
C LEU A 132 0.24 20.31 -9.20
N ALA A 133 -0.07 20.67 -10.46
CA ALA A 133 0.10 22.02 -10.97
C ALA A 133 -0.82 23.06 -10.30
N THR A 134 -1.88 22.65 -9.59
CA THR A 134 -2.76 23.56 -8.85
C THR A 134 -2.25 23.89 -7.44
N LEU A 135 -1.21 23.19 -6.96
CA LEU A 135 -0.66 23.40 -5.63
C LEU A 135 0.10 24.74 -5.53
N GLY A 136 0.24 25.27 -4.31
CA GLY A 136 1.14 26.38 -4.05
C GLY A 136 2.60 25.98 -4.32
N PRO A 137 3.40 26.78 -5.05
CA PRO A 137 4.81 26.50 -5.23
C PRO A 137 5.54 26.65 -3.89
N VAL A 138 6.37 25.66 -3.54
CA VAL A 138 7.22 25.73 -2.36
C VAL A 138 8.64 25.43 -2.81
N SER A 139 9.58 26.33 -2.55
CA SER A 139 11.00 26.06 -2.80
C SER A 139 11.55 25.15 -1.70
N ASN A 140 11.97 23.94 -2.09
CA ASN A 140 12.59 22.98 -1.19
C ASN A 140 13.45 21.97 -1.97
N GLN A 141 14.78 22.06 -1.81
CA GLN A 141 15.71 21.13 -2.44
C GLN A 141 15.91 19.92 -1.51
N ALA A 142 15.50 18.74 -1.97
CA ALA A 142 15.74 17.50 -1.22
C ALA A 142 17.25 17.17 -1.16
N PRO A 143 17.76 16.68 -0.01
CA PRO A 143 19.14 16.20 0.10
C PRO A 143 19.45 15.06 -0.90
N PRO A 144 20.72 14.88 -1.28
CA PRO A 144 21.12 13.72 -2.08
C PRO A 144 20.90 12.42 -1.28
N PRO A 145 20.67 11.28 -1.96
CA PRO A 145 20.49 10.00 -1.28
C PRO A 145 21.77 9.54 -0.57
N GLU A 146 21.62 8.97 0.61
CA GLU A 146 22.69 8.43 1.47
C GLU A 146 22.78 6.90 1.30
N LEU A 147 23.11 6.47 0.08
CA LEU A 147 23.25 5.05 -0.24
C LEU A 147 24.68 4.57 -0.02
N ARG A 148 24.82 3.33 0.43
CA ARG A 148 26.13 2.70 0.67
C ARG A 148 26.84 2.44 -0.66
N TRP A 149 28.14 2.69 -0.72
CA TRP A 149 28.92 2.29 -1.89
C TRP A 149 28.87 0.76 -2.09
N PRO A 150 28.71 0.24 -3.32
CA PRO A 150 28.66 0.95 -4.62
C PRO A 150 27.24 1.34 -5.09
N LEU A 151 26.21 1.15 -4.27
CA LEU A 151 24.80 1.37 -4.62
C LEU A 151 24.43 2.84 -4.83
N ASN A 152 25.31 3.76 -4.42
CA ASN A 152 25.20 5.19 -4.73
C ASN A 152 25.46 5.53 -6.21
N TYR A 153 26.06 4.62 -6.99
CA TYR A 153 26.32 4.84 -8.42
C TYR A 153 25.06 4.62 -9.27
N ARG A 154 24.45 5.73 -9.73
CA ARG A 154 23.19 5.69 -10.53
C ARG A 154 23.28 4.87 -11.82
N GLY A 155 24.48 4.62 -12.36
CA GLY A 155 24.64 3.77 -13.54
C GLY A 155 24.16 2.34 -13.33
N LEU A 156 24.24 1.81 -12.09
CA LEU A 156 23.74 0.48 -11.74
C LEU A 156 22.23 0.33 -11.99
N MET A 157 21.48 1.43 -11.94
CA MET A 157 20.04 1.41 -12.20
C MET A 157 19.71 1.12 -13.66
N ARG A 158 20.65 1.28 -14.59
CA ARG A 158 20.45 0.79 -15.96
C ARG A 158 20.31 -0.72 -15.99
N ALA A 159 21.24 -1.42 -15.33
CA ALA A 159 21.23 -2.87 -15.23
C ALA A 159 20.03 -3.37 -14.43
N TRP A 160 19.73 -2.74 -13.29
CA TRP A 160 18.57 -3.09 -12.48
C TRP A 160 17.26 -2.96 -13.26
N ASN A 161 17.05 -1.85 -14.01
CA ASN A 161 15.85 -1.70 -14.83
C ASN A 161 15.78 -2.78 -15.91
N ALA A 162 16.89 -3.11 -16.57
CA ALA A 162 16.92 -4.17 -17.58
C ALA A 162 16.53 -5.55 -17.03
N LEU A 163 16.85 -5.81 -15.76
CA LEU A 163 16.56 -7.10 -15.10
C LEU A 163 15.17 -7.14 -14.45
N PHE A 164 14.71 -6.04 -13.86
CA PHE A 164 13.58 -6.05 -12.92
C PHE A 164 12.42 -5.12 -13.28
N LEU A 165 12.57 -4.20 -14.24
CA LEU A 165 11.46 -3.39 -14.74
C LEU A 165 10.79 -4.11 -15.91
N THR A 166 9.47 -4.31 -15.83
CA THR A 166 8.66 -4.73 -16.98
C THR A 166 7.72 -3.58 -17.35
N PRO A 167 8.08 -2.77 -18.35
CA PRO A 167 7.24 -1.68 -18.80
C PRO A 167 5.94 -2.21 -19.39
N GLY A 168 4.83 -1.53 -19.13
CA GLY A 168 3.58 -1.86 -19.79
C GLY A 168 2.37 -1.38 -19.01
N ILE A 169 1.37 -0.93 -19.76
CA ILE A 169 0.06 -0.54 -19.23
C ILE A 169 -0.73 -1.80 -18.92
N ILE A 170 -1.43 -1.80 -17.79
CA ILE A 170 -2.30 -2.91 -17.43
C ILE A 170 -3.59 -2.87 -18.27
N GLN A 171 -3.80 -3.88 -19.10
CA GLN A 171 -4.96 -3.96 -19.98
C GLN A 171 -6.14 -4.62 -19.27
N PRO A 172 -7.37 -4.09 -19.37
CA PRO A 172 -8.55 -4.71 -18.76
C PRO A 172 -8.74 -6.16 -19.21
N ASP A 173 -8.93 -7.06 -18.24
CA ASP A 173 -9.30 -8.45 -18.48
C ASP A 173 -10.79 -8.52 -18.87
N GLN A 174 -11.06 -8.97 -20.10
CA GLN A 174 -12.41 -9.05 -20.66
C GLN A 174 -13.28 -10.12 -19.98
N GLY A 175 -12.68 -11.08 -19.28
CA GLY A 175 -13.38 -12.10 -18.50
C GLY A 175 -13.75 -11.64 -17.09
N LYS A 176 -13.45 -10.39 -16.72
CA LYS A 176 -13.66 -9.83 -15.37
C LYS A 176 -14.54 -8.60 -15.41
N SER A 177 -15.21 -8.32 -14.30
CA SER A 177 -16.06 -7.14 -14.17
C SER A 177 -15.24 -5.84 -14.21
N ALA A 178 -15.91 -4.72 -14.50
CA ALA A 178 -15.29 -3.40 -14.45
C ALA A 178 -14.75 -3.06 -13.05
N GLU A 179 -15.50 -3.42 -11.99
CA GLU A 179 -15.07 -3.25 -10.59
C GLU A 179 -13.80 -4.04 -10.29
N TRP A 180 -13.71 -5.30 -10.73
CA TRP A 180 -12.50 -6.10 -10.55
C TRP A 180 -11.30 -5.50 -11.29
N ASN A 181 -11.50 -5.06 -12.54
CA ASN A 181 -10.43 -4.43 -13.32
C ASN A 181 -9.97 -3.10 -12.70
N ARG A 182 -10.89 -2.32 -12.14
CA ARG A 182 -10.58 -1.09 -11.40
C ARG A 182 -9.76 -1.42 -10.14
N GLY A 183 -10.15 -2.45 -9.39
CA GLY A 183 -9.42 -2.93 -8.23
C GLY A 183 -7.99 -3.34 -8.57
N ARG A 184 -7.84 -4.14 -9.63
CA ARG A 184 -6.53 -4.55 -10.12
C ARG A 184 -5.67 -3.36 -10.51
N TYR A 185 -6.23 -2.40 -11.26
CA TYR A 185 -5.54 -1.19 -11.69
C TYR A 185 -4.98 -0.40 -10.51
N LEU A 186 -5.76 -0.26 -9.45
CA LEU A 186 -5.35 0.42 -8.22
C LEU A 186 -4.30 -0.39 -7.46
N VAL A 187 -4.59 -1.66 -7.13
CA VAL A 187 -3.71 -2.50 -6.29
C VAL A 187 -2.35 -2.75 -6.92
N GLU A 188 -2.35 -3.12 -8.20
CA GLU A 188 -1.11 -3.48 -8.90
C GLU A 188 -0.33 -2.27 -9.41
N GLY A 189 -1.03 -1.17 -9.69
CA GLY A 189 -0.50 0.05 -10.24
C GLY A 189 -0.39 1.14 -9.19
N LEU A 190 -1.39 2.03 -9.13
CA LEU A 190 -1.27 3.32 -8.43
C LEU A 190 -1.13 3.20 -6.91
N ALA A 191 -1.92 2.36 -6.25
CA ALA A 191 -1.83 2.14 -4.81
C ALA A 191 -0.68 1.21 -4.40
N HIS A 192 0.02 0.61 -5.39
CA HIS A 192 1.27 -0.13 -5.24
C HIS A 192 1.33 -1.11 -4.06
N CYS A 193 0.22 -1.79 -3.72
CA CYS A 193 0.14 -2.62 -2.51
C CYS A 193 1.22 -3.72 -2.49
N GLY A 194 1.60 -4.23 -3.67
CA GLY A 194 2.68 -5.19 -3.83
C GLY A 194 4.05 -4.67 -3.36
N ALA A 195 4.28 -3.36 -3.34
CA ALA A 195 5.55 -2.76 -2.93
C ALA A 195 5.93 -3.10 -1.48
N CYS A 196 4.92 -3.25 -0.60
CA CYS A 196 5.11 -3.67 0.79
C CYS A 196 4.72 -5.13 1.04
N HIS A 197 3.72 -5.64 0.31
CA HIS A 197 3.15 -6.97 0.57
C HIS A 197 3.73 -8.10 -0.30
N THR A 198 4.75 -7.84 -1.11
CA THR A 198 5.46 -8.87 -1.91
C THR A 198 6.89 -9.04 -1.39
N PRO A 199 7.37 -10.29 -1.20
CA PRO A 199 8.75 -10.54 -0.83
C PRO A 199 9.74 -9.88 -1.80
N LYS A 200 10.80 -9.28 -1.27
CA LYS A 200 11.89 -8.73 -2.10
C LYS A 200 13.03 -9.73 -2.27
N ASN A 201 13.70 -9.69 -3.41
CA ASN A 201 14.99 -10.36 -3.59
C ASN A 201 16.13 -9.52 -2.97
N ILE A 202 17.36 -10.05 -3.00
CA ILE A 202 18.55 -9.39 -2.43
C ILE A 202 18.87 -8.03 -3.09
N PHE A 203 18.32 -7.75 -4.27
CA PHE A 203 18.47 -6.48 -5.00
C PHE A 203 17.31 -5.51 -4.76
N GLY A 204 16.41 -5.82 -3.81
CA GLY A 204 15.25 -4.99 -3.47
C GLY A 204 14.11 -5.04 -4.50
N ALA A 205 14.16 -5.93 -5.49
CA ALA A 205 13.08 -6.11 -6.46
C ALA A 205 12.04 -7.13 -5.99
N ASP A 206 10.79 -6.98 -6.41
CA ASP A 206 9.71 -7.91 -6.09
C ASP A 206 9.96 -9.31 -6.66
N LYS A 207 9.78 -10.33 -5.82
CA LYS A 207 9.66 -11.73 -6.25
C LYS A 207 8.26 -11.94 -6.82
N ARG A 208 8.12 -11.76 -8.13
CA ARG A 208 6.82 -11.74 -8.83
C ARG A 208 6.06 -13.06 -8.76
N ASP A 209 6.77 -14.18 -8.66
CA ASP A 209 6.23 -15.52 -8.41
C ASP A 209 5.62 -15.68 -7.00
N GLN A 210 5.87 -14.71 -6.11
CA GLN A 210 5.40 -14.67 -4.73
C GLN A 210 4.59 -13.38 -4.46
N ALA A 211 3.97 -12.81 -5.50
CA ALA A 211 3.18 -11.59 -5.41
C ALA A 211 2.17 -11.67 -4.25
N PHE A 212 2.14 -10.62 -3.43
CA PHE A 212 1.25 -10.51 -2.27
C PHE A 212 1.47 -11.58 -1.16
N GLY A 213 2.60 -12.29 -1.17
CA GLY A 213 2.96 -13.32 -0.19
C GLY A 213 3.43 -12.81 1.19
N GLY A 214 3.42 -11.49 1.42
CA GLY A 214 3.88 -10.84 2.64
C GLY A 214 5.39 -10.55 2.65
N ASN A 215 5.83 -9.55 3.39
CA ASN A 215 7.24 -9.15 3.46
C ASN A 215 7.55 -8.30 4.70
N VAL A 216 8.79 -8.30 5.15
CA VAL A 216 9.24 -7.37 6.20
C VAL A 216 9.63 -6.03 5.57
N VAL A 217 9.05 -4.95 6.09
CA VAL A 217 9.32 -3.56 5.70
C VAL A 217 9.60 -2.76 6.96
N GLN A 218 10.78 -2.14 7.03
CA GLN A 218 11.23 -1.33 8.18
C GLN A 218 11.05 -2.04 9.54
N GLY A 219 11.39 -3.34 9.61
CA GLY A 219 11.31 -4.11 10.85
C GLY A 219 9.89 -4.50 11.28
N MET A 220 8.89 -4.30 10.42
CA MET A 220 7.52 -4.81 10.61
C MET A 220 7.14 -5.74 9.46
N PHE A 221 6.39 -6.79 9.78
CA PHE A 221 5.87 -7.72 8.79
C PHE A 221 4.56 -7.19 8.20
N ALA A 222 4.56 -6.95 6.89
CA ALA A 222 3.36 -6.73 6.09
C ALA A 222 2.76 -8.09 5.74
N PRO A 223 1.55 -8.42 6.23
CA PRO A 223 0.96 -9.75 6.03
C PRO A 223 0.65 -10.01 4.56
N ARG A 224 0.49 -11.28 4.19
CA ARG A 224 0.08 -11.64 2.84
C ARG A 224 -1.35 -11.18 2.53
N LEU A 225 -1.59 -10.70 1.31
CA LEU A 225 -2.90 -10.20 0.86
C LEU A 225 -3.65 -11.19 -0.04
N ASP A 226 -3.07 -12.37 -0.24
CA ASP A 226 -3.59 -13.39 -1.14
C ASP A 226 -4.61 -14.31 -0.44
N GLY A 227 -5.14 -15.29 -1.17
CA GLY A 227 -6.18 -16.20 -0.71
C GLY A 227 -5.74 -17.28 0.30
N ALA A 228 -4.61 -17.11 0.99
CA ALA A 228 -4.13 -18.07 1.98
C ALA A 228 -5.08 -18.18 3.19
N ALA A 229 -5.22 -19.39 3.74
CA ALA A 229 -6.27 -19.72 4.69
C ALA A 229 -5.99 -19.21 6.11
N ARG A 230 -4.76 -19.39 6.58
CA ARG A 230 -4.36 -19.10 7.97
C ARG A 230 -3.87 -17.67 8.14
N SER A 231 -3.05 -17.18 7.20
CA SER A 231 -2.34 -15.90 7.29
C SER A 231 -2.68 -14.91 6.17
N GLY A 232 -3.58 -15.27 5.25
CA GLY A 232 -4.07 -14.41 4.17
C GLY A 232 -5.52 -13.94 4.33
N LEU A 233 -6.12 -13.46 3.25
CA LEU A 233 -7.45 -12.84 3.24
C LEU A 233 -8.60 -13.84 3.01
N LYS A 234 -8.35 -15.16 3.04
CA LYS A 234 -9.41 -16.16 2.78
C LYS A 234 -10.57 -16.06 3.77
N SER A 235 -10.30 -15.78 5.04
CA SER A 235 -11.31 -15.67 6.11
C SER A 235 -12.03 -14.30 6.16
N TRP A 236 -11.51 -13.30 5.46
CA TRP A 236 -12.09 -11.96 5.41
C TRP A 236 -13.16 -11.89 4.32
N SER A 237 -14.27 -11.24 4.58
CA SER A 237 -15.23 -10.84 3.54
C SER A 237 -14.69 -9.64 2.74
N VAL A 238 -15.34 -9.31 1.61
CA VAL A 238 -15.06 -8.05 0.91
C VAL A 238 -15.31 -6.87 1.84
N ASP A 239 -16.39 -6.91 2.63
CA ASP A 239 -16.76 -5.82 3.51
C ASP A 239 -15.78 -5.66 4.69
N ASP A 240 -15.18 -6.75 5.19
CA ASP A 240 -14.08 -6.69 6.17
C ASP A 240 -12.88 -5.91 5.61
N ILE A 241 -12.52 -6.16 4.35
CA ILE A 241 -11.40 -5.46 3.69
C ILE A 241 -11.77 -3.98 3.49
N VAL A 242 -13.00 -3.69 3.09
CA VAL A 242 -13.50 -2.32 2.94
C VAL A 242 -13.46 -1.56 4.27
N GLU A 243 -14.01 -2.12 5.35
CA GLU A 243 -14.00 -1.51 6.70
C GLU A 243 -12.55 -1.21 7.14
N TYR A 244 -11.64 -2.16 6.94
CA TYR A 244 -10.23 -2.00 7.30
C TYR A 244 -9.53 -0.89 6.50
N LEU A 245 -9.69 -0.87 5.18
CA LEU A 245 -9.04 0.14 4.34
C LEU A 245 -9.59 1.55 4.59
N GLN A 246 -10.84 1.66 5.03
CA GLN A 246 -11.48 2.96 5.26
C GLN A 246 -11.26 3.50 6.68
N SER A 247 -11.04 2.63 7.65
CA SER A 247 -11.00 3.01 9.07
C SER A 247 -9.72 2.61 9.82
N GLY A 248 -8.92 1.72 9.24
CA GLY A 248 -7.70 1.16 9.84
C GLY A 248 -7.95 -0.02 10.78
N ARG A 249 -9.20 -0.48 10.91
CA ARG A 249 -9.58 -1.59 11.80
C ARG A 249 -10.86 -2.25 11.31
N ASN A 250 -11.10 -3.49 11.74
CA ASN A 250 -12.35 -4.20 11.51
C ASN A 250 -12.57 -5.28 12.58
N ALA A 251 -13.50 -6.21 12.35
CA ALA A 251 -13.73 -7.36 13.23
C ALA A 251 -12.58 -8.40 13.27
N ARG A 252 -11.52 -8.22 12.48
CA ARG A 252 -10.46 -9.22 12.27
C ARG A 252 -9.08 -8.75 12.70
N SER A 253 -8.75 -7.48 12.46
CA SER A 253 -7.42 -6.94 12.71
C SER A 253 -7.40 -5.41 12.72
N HIS A 254 -6.26 -4.86 13.13
CA HIS A 254 -5.96 -3.41 13.17
C HIS A 254 -4.71 -3.13 12.36
N ALA A 255 -4.65 -1.93 11.78
CA ALA A 255 -3.49 -1.46 11.05
C ALA A 255 -2.30 -1.21 12.00
N GLY A 256 -1.16 -1.83 11.67
CA GLY A 256 0.12 -1.46 12.26
C GLY A 256 0.59 -0.09 11.75
N PRO A 257 1.59 0.54 12.39
CA PRO A 257 1.98 1.93 12.13
C PRO A 257 2.17 2.31 10.65
N LEU A 258 2.83 1.46 9.85
CA LEU A 258 3.03 1.72 8.41
C LEU A 258 1.71 1.68 7.61
N MET A 259 0.84 0.70 7.87
CA MET A 259 -0.46 0.66 7.23
C MET A 259 -1.39 1.76 7.73
N SER A 260 -1.17 2.25 8.95
CA SER A 260 -1.88 3.41 9.47
C SER A 260 -1.56 4.68 8.69
N GLU A 261 -0.31 4.89 8.27
CA GLU A 261 0.03 6.01 7.38
C GLU A 261 -0.74 5.91 6.04
N VAL A 262 -0.75 4.73 5.42
CA VAL A 262 -1.48 4.46 4.17
C VAL A 262 -2.97 4.74 4.33
N VAL A 263 -3.58 4.30 5.42
CA VAL A 263 -5.01 4.51 5.65
C VAL A 263 -5.32 5.99 5.87
N LEU A 264 -4.54 6.73 6.68
CA LEU A 264 -4.79 8.16 6.94
C LEU A 264 -4.58 9.03 5.71
N ASN A 265 -3.58 8.71 4.90
CA ASN A 265 -3.15 9.58 3.81
C ASN A 265 -3.74 9.19 2.45
N SER A 266 -4.17 7.94 2.29
CA SER A 266 -4.74 7.41 1.04
C SER A 266 -6.12 6.77 1.25
N THR A 267 -6.22 5.55 1.75
CA THR A 267 -7.41 4.72 1.52
C THR A 267 -8.66 5.18 2.25
N SER A 268 -8.55 5.85 3.41
CA SER A 268 -9.70 6.46 4.10
C SER A 268 -10.27 7.70 3.38
N LYS A 269 -9.52 8.26 2.43
CA LYS A 269 -9.88 9.45 1.63
C LYS A 269 -10.32 9.09 0.21
N MET A 270 -10.24 7.81 -0.17
CA MET A 270 -10.69 7.32 -1.47
C MET A 270 -12.21 7.22 -1.52
N SER A 271 -12.76 7.13 -2.73
CA SER A 271 -14.19 6.87 -2.91
C SER A 271 -14.55 5.46 -2.43
N ASP A 272 -15.78 5.27 -1.95
CA ASP A 272 -16.26 3.94 -1.53
C ASP A 272 -16.19 2.91 -2.66
N ALA A 273 -16.44 3.36 -3.90
CA ALA A 273 -16.34 2.53 -5.10
C ALA A 273 -14.90 2.05 -5.35
N ASP A 274 -13.89 2.92 -5.20
CA ASP A 274 -12.50 2.53 -5.40
C ASP A 274 -12.00 1.60 -4.29
N VAL A 275 -12.37 1.86 -3.03
CA VAL A 275 -11.99 0.97 -1.92
C VAL A 275 -12.66 -0.39 -2.05
N ARG A 276 -13.93 -0.44 -2.47
CA ARG A 276 -14.62 -1.70 -2.75
C ARG A 276 -14.00 -2.44 -3.92
N ALA A 277 -13.63 -1.73 -4.99
CA ALA A 277 -12.93 -2.33 -6.13
C ALA A 277 -11.61 -2.99 -5.70
N ILE A 278 -10.81 -2.30 -4.87
CA ILE A 278 -9.59 -2.87 -4.26
C ILE A 278 -9.92 -4.16 -3.50
N ALA A 279 -10.94 -4.14 -2.64
CA ALA A 279 -11.35 -5.29 -1.85
C ALA A 279 -11.80 -6.47 -2.72
N VAL A 280 -12.58 -6.23 -3.78
CA VAL A 280 -13.03 -7.24 -4.74
C VAL A 280 -11.85 -7.90 -5.45
N TYR A 281 -10.87 -7.10 -5.89
CA TYR A 281 -9.67 -7.64 -6.53
C TYR A 281 -8.83 -8.46 -5.54
N LEU A 282 -8.50 -7.92 -4.36
CA LEU A 282 -7.72 -8.64 -3.35
C LEU A 282 -8.37 -9.96 -2.95
N LYS A 283 -9.70 -9.95 -2.76
CA LYS A 283 -10.44 -11.16 -2.39
C LYS A 283 -10.43 -12.24 -3.46
N SER A 284 -10.23 -11.86 -4.73
CA SER A 284 -10.18 -12.79 -5.85
C SER A 284 -8.82 -13.47 -6.02
N LEU A 285 -7.78 -13.00 -5.34
CA LEU A 285 -6.43 -13.54 -5.47
C LEU A 285 -6.39 -15.00 -4.98
N PRO A 286 -5.78 -15.93 -5.73
CA PRO A 286 -5.58 -17.28 -5.25
C PRO A 286 -4.59 -17.28 -4.08
N ALA A 287 -4.53 -18.37 -3.31
CA ALA A 287 -3.40 -18.58 -2.41
C ALA A 287 -2.13 -18.77 -3.25
N GLY A 288 -1.08 -18.01 -2.94
CA GLY A 288 0.24 -18.14 -3.55
C GLY A 288 1.04 -19.29 -2.93
N ALA A 289 2.30 -19.02 -2.57
CA ALA A 289 3.17 -20.02 -1.96
C ALA A 289 2.53 -20.66 -0.70
N PRO A 290 2.67 -21.98 -0.51
CA PRO A 290 2.09 -22.68 0.64
C PRO A 290 2.47 -22.03 1.95
N GLU A 291 1.54 -22.02 2.90
CA GLU A 291 1.81 -21.53 4.24
C GLU A 291 2.81 -22.47 4.92
N PRO A 292 3.84 -21.95 5.61
CA PRO A 292 4.80 -22.81 6.28
C PRO A 292 4.10 -23.79 7.23
N ALA A 293 4.55 -25.04 7.20
CA ALA A 293 4.15 -26.01 8.21
C ALA A 293 4.60 -25.49 9.57
N VAL A 294 3.68 -25.50 10.52
CA VAL A 294 3.94 -25.02 11.88
C VAL A 294 3.84 -26.21 12.81
N THR A 295 4.88 -26.41 13.62
CA THR A 295 4.82 -27.30 14.77
C THR A 295 4.25 -26.51 15.93
N THR A 296 3.05 -26.87 16.39
CA THR A 296 2.45 -26.25 17.57
C THR A 296 3.32 -26.55 18.80
N PRO A 297 3.72 -25.54 19.58
CA PRO A 297 4.42 -25.75 20.85
C PRO A 297 3.59 -26.61 21.82
N SER A 298 4.26 -27.38 22.67
CA SER A 298 3.56 -28.19 23.68
C SER A 298 2.90 -27.29 24.75
N PRO A 299 1.87 -27.77 25.46
CA PRO A 299 1.27 -27.04 26.57
C PRO A 299 2.30 -26.58 27.62
N GLU A 300 3.30 -27.43 27.91
CA GLU A 300 4.39 -27.11 28.84
C GLU A 300 5.23 -25.93 28.35
N GLN A 301 5.53 -25.87 27.04
CA GLN A 301 6.26 -24.75 26.42
C GLN A 301 5.44 -23.45 26.42
N MET A 302 4.12 -23.54 26.53
CA MET A 302 3.22 -22.38 26.53
C MET A 302 2.81 -21.90 27.93
N SER A 303 3.08 -22.70 28.97
CA SER A 303 2.61 -22.44 30.34
C SER A 303 3.08 -21.09 30.89
N ASP A 304 4.34 -20.72 30.69
CA ASP A 304 4.86 -19.43 31.15
C ASP A 304 4.25 -18.26 30.37
N GLY A 305 4.08 -18.43 29.06
CA GLY A 305 3.42 -17.44 28.21
C GLY A 305 1.95 -17.21 28.60
N GLU A 306 1.22 -18.28 28.94
CA GLU A 306 -0.14 -18.19 29.44
C GLU A 306 -0.21 -17.44 30.77
N ARG A 307 0.70 -17.75 31.72
CA ARG A 307 0.78 -17.07 33.02
C ARG A 307 1.02 -15.57 32.83
N ILE A 308 1.93 -15.20 31.94
CA ILE A 308 2.22 -13.79 31.61
C ILE A 308 1.00 -13.12 30.98
N TYR A 309 0.36 -13.78 30.00
CA TYR A 309 -0.85 -13.27 29.35
C TYR A 309 -1.95 -12.95 30.37
N ARG A 310 -2.22 -13.89 31.29
CA ARG A 310 -3.20 -13.73 32.37
C ARG A 310 -2.88 -12.57 33.31
N GLY A 311 -1.60 -12.35 33.61
CA GLY A 311 -1.16 -11.28 34.50
C GLY A 311 -1.11 -9.89 33.84
N ALA A 312 -0.86 -9.81 32.53
CA ALA A 312 -0.46 -8.57 31.87
C ALA A 312 -1.36 -8.13 30.70
N CYS A 313 -2.12 -9.04 30.08
CA CYS A 313 -2.79 -8.80 28.79
C CYS A 313 -4.32 -8.93 28.87
N VAL A 314 -4.84 -9.81 29.73
CA VAL A 314 -6.28 -10.16 29.82
C VAL A 314 -7.19 -8.95 30.11
N ALA A 315 -6.69 -7.92 30.78
CA ALA A 315 -7.47 -6.73 31.09
C ALA A 315 -8.05 -6.02 29.83
N CYS A 316 -7.37 -6.14 28.68
CA CYS A 316 -7.81 -5.54 27.41
C CYS A 316 -8.16 -6.60 26.36
N HIS A 317 -7.43 -7.73 26.34
CA HIS A 317 -7.61 -8.76 25.32
C HIS A 317 -8.57 -9.88 25.74
N GLU A 318 -9.08 -9.84 26.96
CA GLU A 318 -9.97 -10.86 27.55
C GLU A 318 -9.31 -12.23 27.67
N LEU A 319 -9.93 -13.16 28.39
CA LEU A 319 -9.30 -14.46 28.65
C LEU A 319 -9.24 -15.34 27.40
N ASP A 320 -10.23 -15.21 26.52
CA ASP A 320 -10.34 -15.96 25.27
C ASP A 320 -9.73 -15.22 24.07
N GLY A 321 -9.12 -14.06 24.29
CA GLY A 321 -8.50 -13.26 23.23
C GLY A 321 -9.51 -12.52 22.33
N SER A 322 -10.82 -12.65 22.57
CA SER A 322 -11.85 -12.11 21.67
C SER A 322 -11.86 -10.59 21.65
N SER A 323 -11.70 -9.97 22.83
CA SER A 323 -11.56 -8.52 23.04
C SER A 323 -12.75 -7.70 22.48
N ALA A 324 -12.67 -6.37 22.54
CA ALA A 324 -13.59 -5.49 21.83
C ALA A 324 -13.04 -5.14 20.43
N PRO A 325 -13.42 -5.83 19.32
CA PRO A 325 -12.61 -5.90 18.09
C PRO A 325 -12.29 -4.57 17.41
N ARG A 326 -13.12 -3.53 17.59
CA ARG A 326 -12.91 -2.19 17.03
C ARG A 326 -12.11 -1.26 17.95
N ILE A 327 -11.76 -1.69 19.15
CA ILE A 327 -10.92 -0.94 20.11
C ILE A 327 -9.61 -1.68 20.34
N TYR A 328 -9.69 -2.99 20.60
CA TYR A 328 -8.56 -3.90 20.71
C TYR A 328 -8.72 -4.99 19.64
N PRO A 329 -7.67 -5.38 18.90
CA PRO A 329 -7.81 -6.41 17.88
C PRO A 329 -8.07 -7.78 18.52
N PRO A 330 -8.95 -8.61 17.94
CA PRO A 330 -9.09 -9.98 18.36
C PRO A 330 -7.79 -10.73 18.09
N LEU A 331 -7.39 -11.58 19.03
CA LEU A 331 -6.21 -12.43 18.91
C LEU A 331 -6.52 -13.76 18.18
N PRO A 332 -7.66 -14.44 18.40
CA PRO A 332 -8.00 -15.64 17.65
C PRO A 332 -8.16 -15.38 16.16
N GLY A 333 -7.50 -16.19 15.33
CA GLY A 333 -7.61 -16.10 13.88
C GLY A 333 -6.92 -14.88 13.25
N ASN A 334 -6.17 -14.09 14.02
CA ASN A 334 -5.52 -12.89 13.51
C ASN A 334 -4.32 -13.24 12.61
N ALA A 335 -4.41 -12.87 11.33
CA ALA A 335 -3.39 -13.19 10.33
C ALA A 335 -1.97 -12.71 10.71
N ASN A 336 -1.83 -11.59 11.42
CA ASN A 336 -0.53 -11.10 11.87
C ASN A 336 0.10 -12.02 12.94
N LEU A 337 -0.71 -12.56 13.85
CA LEU A 337 -0.22 -13.51 14.85
C LEU A 337 0.12 -14.87 14.22
N GLN A 338 -0.59 -15.25 13.16
CA GLN A 338 -0.36 -16.52 12.46
C GLN A 338 0.64 -16.44 11.31
N SER A 339 1.23 -15.26 11.08
CA SER A 339 2.29 -15.06 10.10
C SER A 339 3.58 -15.72 10.55
N ALA A 340 4.36 -16.28 9.62
CA ALA A 340 5.59 -16.98 9.96
C ALA A 340 6.62 -16.09 10.67
N ASP A 341 6.70 -14.82 10.26
CA ASP A 341 7.58 -13.83 10.87
C ASP A 341 6.88 -13.12 12.05
N PRO A 342 7.48 -13.09 13.25
CA PRO A 342 6.89 -12.47 14.44
C PRO A 342 7.16 -10.96 14.56
N ALA A 343 7.85 -10.32 13.61
CA ALA A 343 8.35 -8.95 13.74
C ALA A 343 7.27 -7.94 14.15
N SER A 344 6.11 -7.93 13.50
CA SER A 344 5.02 -7.01 13.86
C SER A 344 4.48 -7.26 15.26
N THR A 345 4.31 -8.53 15.67
CA THR A 345 3.86 -8.88 17.03
C THR A 345 4.86 -8.42 18.08
N LEU A 346 6.15 -8.64 17.83
CA LEU A 346 7.23 -8.21 18.72
C LEU A 346 7.26 -6.69 18.85
N ARG A 347 7.14 -5.95 17.73
CA ARG A 347 7.07 -4.48 17.74
C ARG A 347 5.91 -3.97 18.57
N ILE A 348 4.72 -4.54 18.38
CA ILE A 348 3.53 -4.14 19.14
C ILE A 348 3.71 -4.35 20.65
N ILE A 349 4.31 -5.46 21.09
CA ILE A 349 4.53 -5.73 22.53
C ILE A 349 5.67 -4.87 23.11
N LEU A 350 6.75 -4.69 22.36
CA LEU A 350 7.95 -3.96 22.80
C LEU A 350 7.73 -2.44 22.81
N ASP A 351 7.04 -1.92 21.80
CA ASP A 351 6.90 -0.49 21.56
C ASP A 351 5.54 0.05 22.00
N GLY A 352 4.58 -0.84 22.26
CA GLY A 352 3.17 -0.51 22.40
C GLY A 352 2.55 -0.25 21.04
N ALA A 353 1.23 -0.05 21.05
CA ALA A 353 0.48 0.30 19.84
C ALA A 353 -0.65 1.25 20.17
N GLN A 354 -1.03 2.07 19.19
CA GLN A 354 -2.19 2.94 19.29
C GLN A 354 -3.01 2.83 18.01
N SER A 355 -4.31 2.62 18.15
CA SER A 355 -5.21 2.67 17.01
C SER A 355 -5.31 4.13 16.53
N MET A 356 -5.23 4.32 15.23
CA MET A 356 -5.48 5.58 14.56
C MET A 356 -6.94 6.04 14.62
N THR A 357 -7.16 7.34 14.46
CA THR A 357 -8.50 7.93 14.29
C THR A 357 -8.78 8.23 12.82
N THR A 358 -9.98 7.89 12.38
CA THR A 358 -10.51 8.26 11.06
C THR A 358 -11.93 8.79 11.24
N PRO A 359 -12.51 9.50 10.26
CA PRO A 359 -13.92 9.90 10.34
C PRO A 359 -14.88 8.73 10.58
N ARG A 360 -14.52 7.51 10.14
CA ARG A 360 -15.32 6.29 10.29
C ARG A 360 -15.02 5.51 11.57
N ALA A 361 -13.92 5.80 12.25
CA ALA A 361 -13.57 5.21 13.53
C ALA A 361 -12.87 6.26 14.42
N PRO A 362 -13.65 7.08 15.15
CA PRO A 362 -13.10 8.18 15.96
C PRO A 362 -12.51 7.72 17.31
N ASN A 363 -12.94 6.56 17.81
CA ASN A 363 -12.51 6.05 19.11
C ASN A 363 -11.07 5.55 19.08
N THR A 364 -10.33 5.63 20.18
CA THR A 364 -8.95 5.11 20.25
C THR A 364 -8.83 3.95 21.24
N GLY A 365 -8.01 2.98 20.90
CA GLY A 365 -7.45 1.98 21.81
C GLY A 365 -5.93 2.16 21.88
N SER A 366 -5.37 1.90 23.06
CA SER A 366 -3.93 1.88 23.27
C SER A 366 -3.52 0.56 23.93
N MET A 367 -2.38 0.04 23.48
CA MET A 367 -1.69 -1.08 24.08
C MET A 367 -0.38 -0.56 24.66
N PRO A 368 -0.12 -0.75 25.97
CA PRO A 368 1.12 -0.30 26.58
C PRO A 368 2.31 -1.11 26.04
N ALA A 369 3.49 -0.50 26.08
CA ALA A 369 4.75 -1.22 25.93
C ALA A 369 5.07 -2.01 27.21
N TYR A 370 5.77 -3.14 27.08
CA TYR A 370 6.19 -3.98 28.21
C TYR A 370 7.71 -4.01 28.41
N PRO A 371 8.37 -2.87 28.69
CA PRO A 371 9.84 -2.80 28.76
C PRO A 371 10.43 -3.58 29.95
N LYS A 372 9.62 -3.88 30.97
CA LYS A 372 10.03 -4.59 32.19
C LYS A 372 10.08 -6.11 32.03
N LEU A 373 9.39 -6.67 31.03
CA LEU A 373 9.51 -8.10 30.74
C LEU A 373 10.88 -8.37 30.12
N THR A 374 11.48 -9.50 30.49
CA THR A 374 12.72 -10.00 29.90
C THR A 374 12.50 -10.48 28.46
N ASP A 375 13.59 -10.71 27.72
CA ASP A 375 13.49 -11.23 26.35
C ASP A 375 12.85 -12.63 26.31
N GLN A 376 13.10 -13.46 27.33
CA GLN A 376 12.46 -14.76 27.46
C GLN A 376 10.95 -14.63 27.75
N GLU A 377 10.56 -13.78 28.70
CA GLU A 377 9.14 -13.58 29.02
C GLU A 377 8.33 -13.06 27.83
N ILE A 378 8.91 -12.16 27.03
CA ILE A 378 8.28 -11.70 25.79
C ILE A 378 8.20 -12.82 24.76
N ALA A 379 9.25 -13.63 24.62
CA ALA A 379 9.25 -14.78 23.72
C ALA A 379 8.15 -15.80 24.11
N ASP A 380 8.00 -16.07 25.40
CA ASP A 380 7.00 -17.00 25.94
C ASP A 380 5.57 -16.51 25.69
N VAL A 381 5.25 -15.26 26.08
CA VAL A 381 3.89 -14.71 25.86
C VAL A 381 3.57 -14.57 24.38
N THR A 382 4.55 -14.20 23.56
CA THR A 382 4.38 -14.11 22.10
C THR A 382 4.12 -15.48 21.50
N THR A 383 4.85 -16.51 21.95
CA THR A 383 4.64 -17.90 21.54
C THR A 383 3.24 -18.38 21.92
N TYR A 384 2.78 -18.09 23.14
CA TYR A 384 1.44 -18.44 23.61
C TYR A 384 0.33 -17.80 22.76
N ILE A 385 0.30 -16.47 22.61
CA ILE A 385 -0.79 -15.80 21.86
C ILE A 385 -0.84 -16.18 20.37
N ARG A 386 0.31 -16.60 19.81
CA ARG A 386 0.42 -17.08 18.42
C ARG A 386 0.02 -18.55 18.25
N ASN A 387 -0.21 -19.28 19.34
CA ASN A 387 -0.57 -20.71 19.34
C ASN A 387 -1.81 -21.03 20.20
N ALA A 388 -2.41 -20.04 20.86
CA ALA A 388 -3.67 -20.15 21.58
C ALA A 388 -4.88 -19.98 20.66
N TRP A 389 -6.05 -20.46 21.11
CA TRP A 389 -7.35 -20.26 20.44
C TRP A 389 -7.40 -20.72 18.97
N GLY A 390 -6.64 -21.75 18.62
CA GLY A 390 -6.56 -22.29 17.26
C GLY A 390 -5.62 -21.51 16.33
N ASN A 391 -4.87 -20.54 16.85
CA ASN A 391 -3.75 -19.95 16.13
C ASN A 391 -2.62 -20.98 15.96
N ALA A 392 -1.85 -20.85 14.88
CA ALA A 392 -0.64 -21.64 14.68
C ALA A 392 0.46 -20.79 14.02
N ALA A 393 1.55 -20.58 14.76
CA ALA A 393 2.78 -19.98 14.21
C ALA A 393 4.03 -20.59 14.88
N PRO A 394 5.22 -20.46 14.24
CA PRO A 394 6.47 -20.88 14.87
C PRO A 394 6.66 -20.22 16.24
N ALA A 395 7.26 -20.97 17.17
CA ALA A 395 7.66 -20.42 18.46
C ALA A 395 8.64 -19.26 18.29
N VAL A 396 8.55 -18.30 19.19
CA VAL A 396 9.45 -17.14 19.22
C VAL A 396 10.52 -17.40 20.28
N THR A 397 11.75 -17.04 19.94
CA THR A 397 12.93 -17.20 20.79
C THR A 397 13.34 -15.90 21.48
N ALA A 398 14.02 -15.99 22.62
CA ALA A 398 14.58 -14.81 23.30
C ALA A 398 15.57 -14.03 22.41
N ASP A 399 16.33 -14.72 21.56
CA ASP A 399 17.27 -14.08 20.62
C ASP A 399 16.56 -13.21 19.58
N GLU A 400 15.40 -13.65 19.08
CA GLU A 400 14.57 -12.83 18.18
C GLU A 400 14.05 -11.57 18.89
N VAL A 401 13.66 -11.68 20.16
CA VAL A 401 13.25 -10.52 20.97
C VAL A 401 14.44 -9.57 21.20
N ALA A 402 15.60 -10.10 21.57
CA ALA A 402 16.81 -9.31 21.80
C ALA A 402 17.24 -8.57 20.52
N LYS A 403 17.12 -9.23 19.36
CA LYS A 403 17.34 -8.61 18.05
C LYS A 403 16.33 -7.50 17.79
N ALA A 404 15.04 -7.75 18.01
CA ALA A 404 14.00 -6.75 17.84
C ALA A 404 14.25 -5.51 18.71
N ARG A 405 14.65 -5.66 19.99
CA ARG A 405 15.01 -4.53 20.85
C ARG A 405 16.15 -3.68 20.29
N LYS A 406 17.21 -4.30 19.79
CA LYS A 406 18.39 -3.61 19.22
C LYS A 406 18.09 -2.86 17.92
N GLU A 407 17.14 -3.35 17.14
CA GLU A 407 16.70 -2.69 15.92
C GLU A 407 15.92 -1.40 16.23
N ASN A 408 15.11 -1.38 17.31
CA ASN A 408 14.36 -0.18 17.73
C ASN A 408 15.28 0.97 18.15
N SER A 409 16.38 0.67 18.85
CA SER A 409 17.31 1.71 19.31
C SER A 409 18.05 2.43 18.18
N LYS A 410 17.94 1.94 16.93
CA LYS A 410 18.54 2.56 15.74
C LYS A 410 17.56 3.44 14.95
N THR A 411 16.27 3.33 15.23
CA THR A 411 15.18 4.07 14.56
C THR A 411 14.59 5.19 15.39
N ARG A 412 15.05 5.38 16.64
CA ARG A 412 14.70 6.51 17.52
C ARG A 412 15.76 7.59 17.54
#